data_AF-A0A060BLG7-F1
#
_entry.id   AF-A0A060BLG7-F1
#
_cell.length_a   1.000
_cell.length_b   1.000
_cell.length_c   1.000
_cell.angle_alpha   90.00
_cell.angle_beta   90.00
_cell.angle_gamma   90.00
#
_symmetry.space_group_name_H-M   'P 1'
#
loop_
_entity.id
_entity.type
_entity.pdbx_description
1 polymer ?
#
loop_
_entity_poly.entity_id
_entity_poly.type
_entity_poly.pdbx_seq_one_letter_code
_entity_poly.pdbx_strand_id
1 'polypeptide(L)'
;MGTSHHEPMQRSQQEWLRNRQNYGNGEWNYITNKSGIQQFFKEGIEHTKNYESLITIGMRGDDDKPMVDAGSIEANFNILEGIIADQRKIIQRVT
;
A
#
# COMPACT_ATOMS: atom_id res chain seq x y z
N MET A 1 13.80 -7.28 8.96
CA MET A 1 13.87 -6.94 7.51
C MET A 1 12.92 -5.77 7.20
N GLY A 2 13.11 -5.04 6.10
CA GLY A 2 12.24 -3.92 5.71
C GLY A 2 12.20 -3.73 4.19
N THR A 3 11.32 -2.86 3.71
CA THR A 3 11.09 -2.58 2.28
C THR A 3 11.30 -1.10 1.97
N SER A 4 11.53 -0.74 0.70
CA SER A 4 11.82 0.64 0.29
C SER A 4 10.62 1.58 0.45
N HIS A 5 10.84 2.89 0.25
CA HIS A 5 9.84 3.95 0.44
C HIS A 5 8.58 3.86 -0.44
N HIS A 6 8.60 3.06 -1.51
CA HIS A 6 7.46 2.85 -2.40
C HIS A 6 6.91 1.41 -2.33
N GLU A 7 7.35 0.64 -1.34
CA GLU A 7 6.99 -0.77 -1.13
C GLU A 7 6.34 -0.94 0.25
N PRO A 8 5.14 -0.37 0.47
CA PRO A 8 4.51 -0.40 1.78
C PRO A 8 3.99 -1.80 2.14
N MET A 9 3.76 -2.02 3.44
CA MET A 9 3.06 -3.19 3.98
C MET A 9 3.74 -4.55 3.67
N GLN A 10 5.08 -4.55 3.64
CA GLN A 10 5.91 -5.74 3.39
C GLN A 10 5.62 -6.41 2.04
N ARG A 11 5.33 -5.60 1.01
CA ARG A 11 5.10 -6.07 -0.35
C ARG A 11 6.05 -5.39 -1.30
N SER A 12 6.78 -6.19 -2.07
CA SER A 12 7.64 -5.67 -3.13
C SER A 12 6.84 -5.20 -4.34
N GLN A 13 7.40 -4.25 -5.09
CA GLN A 13 6.78 -3.79 -6.34
C GLN A 13 6.63 -4.93 -7.36
N GLN A 14 7.61 -5.84 -7.42
CA GLN A 14 7.57 -6.99 -8.33
C GLN A 14 6.40 -7.93 -8.03
N GLU A 15 6.01 -8.08 -6.76
CA GLU A 15 4.80 -8.84 -6.39
C GLU A 15 3.54 -8.19 -6.95
N TRP A 16 3.46 -6.86 -6.94
CA TRP A 16 2.33 -6.14 -7.55
C TRP A 16 2.32 -6.35 -9.07
N LEU A 17 3.43 -6.07 -9.77
CA LEU A 17 3.49 -6.15 -11.23
C LEU A 17 3.11 -7.53 -11.78
N ARG A 18 3.48 -8.61 -11.06
CA ARG A 18 3.17 -9.99 -11.47
C ARG A 18 1.73 -10.40 -11.21
N ASN A 19 1.06 -9.77 -10.23
CA ASN A 19 -0.22 -10.26 -9.70
C ASN A 19 -1.36 -9.23 -9.67
N ARG A 20 -1.14 -7.98 -10.11
CA ARG A 20 -2.11 -6.87 -10.02
C ARG A 20 -3.50 -7.19 -10.58
N GLN A 21 -3.58 -8.06 -11.57
CA GLN A 21 -4.82 -8.56 -12.16
C GLN A 21 -5.73 -9.30 -11.16
N ASN A 22 -5.18 -9.77 -10.04
CA ASN A 22 -5.92 -10.43 -8.97
C ASN A 22 -6.50 -9.44 -7.95
N TYR A 23 -6.19 -8.15 -8.05
CA TYR A 23 -6.51 -7.14 -7.04
C TYR A 23 -7.37 -6.01 -7.61
N GLY A 24 -8.69 -6.19 -7.52
CA GLY A 24 -9.67 -5.19 -7.94
C GLY A 24 -9.56 -4.89 -9.44
N ASN A 25 -9.37 -3.63 -9.80
CA ASN A 25 -9.20 -3.23 -11.20
C ASN A 25 -7.72 -3.28 -11.68
N GLY A 26 -6.78 -3.69 -10.82
CA GLY A 26 -5.35 -3.82 -11.14
C GLY A 26 -4.57 -2.50 -11.25
N GLU A 27 -5.17 -1.37 -10.91
CA GLU A 27 -4.48 -0.07 -10.87
C GLU A 27 -3.78 0.15 -9.53
N TRP A 28 -2.56 0.69 -9.56
CA TRP A 28 -1.87 1.19 -8.37
C TRP A 28 -2.37 2.60 -8.03
N ASN A 29 -3.65 2.70 -7.72
CA ASN A 29 -4.34 3.95 -7.42
C ASN A 29 -5.31 3.74 -6.25
N TYR A 30 -5.05 4.40 -5.12
CA TYR A 30 -5.86 4.23 -3.91
C TYR A 30 -7.24 4.90 -3.99
N ILE A 31 -7.45 5.81 -4.95
CA ILE A 31 -8.74 6.47 -5.19
C ILE A 31 -9.66 5.51 -5.97
N THR A 32 -9.16 4.92 -7.06
CA THR A 32 -9.97 4.09 -7.96
C THR A 32 -9.94 2.59 -7.61
N ASN A 33 -8.91 2.12 -6.92
CA ASN A 33 -8.68 0.70 -6.61
C ASN A 33 -8.43 0.41 -5.12
N LYS A 34 -9.07 1.18 -4.24
CA LYS A 34 -8.87 1.09 -2.79
C LYS A 34 -8.93 -0.34 -2.26
N SER A 35 -10.00 -1.08 -2.58
CA SER A 35 -10.23 -2.42 -2.05
C SER A 35 -9.18 -3.44 -2.53
N GLY A 36 -8.76 -3.34 -3.79
CA GLY A 36 -7.70 -4.21 -4.34
C GLY A 36 -6.37 -3.99 -3.64
N ILE A 37 -5.99 -2.73 -3.43
CA ILE A 37 -4.76 -2.38 -2.73
C ILE A 37 -4.80 -2.78 -1.25
N GLN A 38 -5.93 -2.58 -0.57
CA GLN A 38 -6.08 -3.01 0.82
C GLN A 38 -5.95 -4.52 0.98
N GLN A 39 -6.50 -5.30 0.05
CA GLN A 39 -6.34 -6.75 0.04
C GLN A 39 -4.86 -7.13 -0.15
N PHE A 40 -4.17 -6.50 -1.10
CA PHE A 40 -2.74 -6.71 -1.34
C PHE A 40 -1.88 -6.39 -0.11
N PHE A 41 -2.18 -5.30 0.60
CA PHE A 41 -1.51 -4.91 1.84
C PHE A 41 -1.77 -5.88 2.98
N LYS A 42 -3.02 -6.33 3.13
CA LYS A 42 -3.41 -7.28 4.16
C LYS A 42 -2.62 -8.58 4.04
N GLU A 43 -2.53 -9.13 2.83
CA GLU A 43 -1.77 -10.36 2.56
C GLU A 43 -0.29 -10.22 2.91
N GLY A 44 0.32 -9.06 2.65
CA GLY A 44 1.71 -8.78 3.04
C GLY A 44 1.93 -8.88 4.55
N ILE A 45 1.03 -8.30 5.34
CA ILE A 45 1.10 -8.38 6.81
C ILE A 45 0.80 -9.80 7.28
N GLU A 46 -0.19 -10.49 6.69
CA GLU A 46 -0.52 -11.88 7.05
C GLU A 46 0.68 -12.82 6.86
N HIS A 47 1.45 -12.63 5.79
CA HIS A 47 2.65 -13.41 5.51
C HIS A 47 3.83 -13.06 6.44
N THR A 48 3.92 -11.80 6.89
CA THR A 48 5.09 -11.32 7.63
C THR A 48 4.93 -11.23 9.14
N LYS A 49 3.70 -11.36 9.67
CA LYS A 49 3.38 -11.15 11.10
C LYS A 49 4.18 -11.97 12.11
N ASN A 50 4.74 -13.12 11.71
CA ASN A 50 5.52 -13.99 12.60
C ASN A 50 7.05 -13.76 12.51
N TYR A 51 7.49 -12.75 11.76
CA TYR A 51 8.89 -12.41 11.57
C TYR A 51 9.21 -11.03 12.11
N GLU A 52 10.47 -10.81 12.50
CA GLU A 52 10.95 -9.50 12.91
C GLU A 52 11.14 -8.59 11.69
N SER A 53 10.18 -7.67 11.50
CA SER A 53 10.12 -6.79 10.34
C SER A 53 9.80 -5.34 10.72
N LEU A 54 10.43 -4.39 10.02
CA LEU A 54 10.08 -2.99 10.01
C LEU A 54 9.13 -2.75 8.84
N ILE A 55 7.88 -2.38 9.16
CA ILE A 55 6.82 -2.20 8.18
C ILE A 55 6.86 -0.77 7.62
N THR A 56 7.16 -0.65 6.33
CA THR A 56 7.01 0.63 5.61
C THR A 56 5.53 0.97 5.45
N ILE A 57 5.17 2.22 5.75
CA ILE A 57 3.81 2.77 5.65
C ILE A 57 3.77 3.97 4.69
N GLY A 58 2.57 4.43 4.36
CA GLY A 58 2.33 5.40 3.30
C GLY A 58 2.21 4.73 1.92
N MET A 59 2.17 5.53 0.87
CA MET A 59 2.12 5.04 -0.51
C MET A 59 2.78 6.09 -1.40
N ARG A 60 3.58 5.63 -2.36
CA ARG A 60 4.04 6.42 -3.50
C ARG A 60 3.51 5.80 -4.79
N GLY A 61 3.66 6.49 -5.91
CA GLY A 61 3.33 5.94 -7.22
C GLY A 61 4.18 4.71 -7.53
N ASP A 62 3.72 3.91 -8.50
CA ASP A 62 4.45 2.75 -8.99
C ASP A 62 5.76 3.20 -9.67
N ASP A 63 6.85 2.46 -9.48
CA ASP A 63 8.16 2.72 -10.11
C ASP A 63 8.78 4.09 -9.76
N ASP A 64 8.84 4.41 -8.45
CA ASP A 64 9.35 5.68 -7.88
C ASP A 64 8.64 6.96 -8.38
N LYS A 65 7.45 6.82 -8.97
CA LYS A 65 6.63 7.95 -9.42
C LYS A 65 5.92 8.63 -8.25
N PRO A 66 5.52 9.90 -8.40
CA PRO A 66 4.55 10.50 -7.49
C PRO A 66 3.24 9.70 -7.51
N MET A 67 2.49 9.75 -6.41
CA MET A 67 1.09 9.29 -6.42
C MET A 67 0.29 10.09 -7.45
N VAL A 68 -0.85 9.54 -7.86
CA VAL A 68 -1.82 10.27 -8.68
C VAL A 68 -2.15 11.59 -7.98
N ASP A 69 -1.90 12.69 -8.69
CA ASP A 69 -2.16 14.03 -8.17
C ASP A 69 -3.66 14.24 -8.01
N ALA A 70 -4.08 14.54 -6.79
CA ALA A 70 -5.47 14.83 -6.45
C ALA A 70 -5.87 16.28 -6.72
N GLY A 71 -4.99 17.08 -7.33
CA GLY A 71 -5.27 18.44 -7.80
C GLY A 71 -4.91 19.54 -6.80
N SER A 72 -4.53 19.20 -5.58
CA SER A 72 -3.88 20.13 -4.63
C SER A 72 -2.99 19.39 -3.63
N ILE A 73 -2.08 20.13 -2.98
CA ILE A 73 -1.22 19.60 -1.93
C ILE A 73 -2.08 19.06 -0.77
N GLU A 74 -3.11 19.79 -0.36
CA GLU A 74 -4.04 19.41 0.71
C GLU A 74 -4.80 18.12 0.36
N ALA A 75 -5.23 17.97 -0.90
CA ALA A 75 -5.89 16.76 -1.35
C ALA A 75 -4.94 15.54 -1.30
N ASN A 76 -3.68 15.73 -1.71
CA ASN A 76 -2.65 14.69 -1.61
C ASN A 76 -2.35 14.32 -0.15
N PHE A 77 -2.29 15.30 0.76
CA PHE A 77 -2.16 15.05 2.20
C PHE A 77 -3.34 14.24 2.76
N ASN A 78 -4.58 14.64 2.45
CA ASN A 78 -5.77 13.95 2.94
C ASN A 78 -5.82 12.47 2.48
N ILE A 79 -5.41 12.21 1.23
CA ILE A 79 -5.32 10.84 0.72
C ILE A 79 -4.25 10.05 1.48
N LEU A 80 -3.07 10.62 1.70
CA LEU A 80 -1.98 9.95 2.41
C LEU A 80 -2.35 9.65 3.87
N GLU A 81 -3.01 10.58 4.57
CA GLU A 81 -3.54 10.35 5.91
C GLU A 81 -4.55 9.20 5.94
N GLY A 82 -5.47 9.17 4.96
CA GLY A 82 -6.42 8.07 4.81
C GLY A 82 -5.75 6.72 4.56
N ILE A 83 -4.72 6.69 3.71
CA ILE A 83 -3.92 5.48 3.45
C ILE A 83 -3.25 4.99 4.72
N ILE A 84 -2.57 5.87 5.44
CA ILE A 84 -1.87 5.52 6.68
C ILE A 84 -2.86 5.02 7.74
N ALA A 85 -4.00 5.68 7.89
CA ALA A 85 -5.05 5.26 8.83
C ALA A 85 -5.57 3.85 8.52
N ASP A 86 -5.79 3.54 7.25
CA ASP A 86 -6.24 2.22 6.82
C ASP A 86 -5.16 1.14 6.97
N GLN A 87 -3.90 1.46 6.65
CA GLN A 87 -2.77 0.57 6.86
C GLN A 87 -2.62 0.20 8.34
N ARG A 88 -2.75 1.18 9.25
CA ARG A 88 -2.72 0.93 10.71
C ARG A 88 -3.85 0.01 11.16
N LYS A 89 -5.07 0.18 10.62
CA LYS A 89 -6.20 -0.72 10.89
C LYS A 89 -5.94 -2.14 10.40
N ILE A 90 -5.31 -2.29 9.22
CA ILE A 90 -4.93 -3.60 8.68
C ILE A 90 -3.94 -4.29 9.63
N ILE A 91 -2.87 -3.59 10.04
CA ILE A 91 -1.88 -4.14 10.97
C ILE A 91 -2.59 -4.60 12.25
N GLN A 92 -3.35 -3.71 12.90
CA GLN A 92 -4.07 -4.02 14.14
C GLN A 92 -5.05 -5.20 14.04
N ARG A 93 -5.64 -5.43 12.86
CA ARG A 93 -6.58 -6.55 12.66
C ARG A 93 -5.85 -7.88 12.44
N VAL A 94 -4.67 -7.85 11.83
CA VAL A 94 -3.94 -9.05 11.41
C VAL A 94 -2.98 -9.56 12.48
N THR A 95 -2.36 -8.65 13.24
CA THR A 95 -1.43 -8.92 14.33
C THR A 95 -2.13 -8.80 15.68
#